data_AF-A0A0P1ER72-F1
#
_entry.id   AF-A0A0P1ER72-F1
#
_cell.length_a   1.000
_cell.length_b   1.000
_cell.length_c   1.000
_cell.angle_alpha   90.00
_cell.angle_beta   90.00
_cell.angle_gamma   90.00
#
_symmetry.space_group_name_H-M   'P 1'
#
loop_
_entity.id
_entity.type
_entity.pdbx_description
1 polymer ?
#
loop_
_entity_poly.entity_id
_entity_poly.type
_entity_poly.pdbx_seq_one_letter_code
_entity_poly.pdbx_strand_id
1 'polypeptide(L)'
;MIDERKMRIFVSAITLFFGAASAEAEISASEIWSECRPSASCVIEYDHLSTQDVEPFLFLGRVVDSDHPQWRKYRKAIRKFPDVQSCLAKEEQKKENPNLLKLDWEGGGYSSGVELCIYRISRSLVTLDRVQSWMSYHDFRVVGYSRYRSENFVSTGTNQPVGNVSGYWTVQQYRERNPTLLWRFFEFDLIYSYGIVLGISEEFKVVGAHVTMPTK
;
A
#
# COMPACT_ATOMS: atom_id res chain seq x y z
N MET A 1 66.94 6.88 57.32
CA MET A 1 66.77 7.66 56.09
C MET A 1 66.69 6.69 54.93
N ILE A 2 65.51 6.13 54.69
CA ILE A 2 65.06 5.39 53.51
C ILE A 2 63.53 5.55 53.53
N ASP A 3 63.02 5.93 52.37
CA ASP A 3 61.66 6.24 51.97
C ASP A 3 60.81 4.97 51.89
N GLU A 4 59.50 5.09 52.08
CA GLU A 4 58.48 4.35 51.32
C GLU A 4 57.07 4.74 51.81
N ARG A 5 56.51 5.73 51.11
CA ARG A 5 55.16 6.23 51.27
C ARG A 5 54.12 5.17 50.92
N LYS A 6 53.27 4.86 51.91
CA LYS A 6 51.94 4.28 51.71
C LYS A 6 51.09 5.25 50.88
N MET A 7 50.72 4.90 49.65
CA MET A 7 49.59 5.56 48.99
C MET A 7 48.82 4.61 48.06
N ARG A 8 47.74 4.08 48.65
CA ARG A 8 46.47 3.64 48.08
C ARG A 8 46.37 3.56 46.55
N ILE A 9 46.30 2.33 46.07
CA ILE A 9 45.84 1.96 44.72
C ILE A 9 44.33 2.27 44.64
N PHE A 10 43.96 3.29 43.86
CA PHE A 10 42.59 3.44 43.37
C PHE A 10 42.43 2.56 42.15
N VAL A 11 41.63 1.50 42.27
CA VAL A 11 41.19 0.70 41.13
C VAL A 11 40.06 1.48 40.45
N SER A 12 40.38 2.19 39.37
CA SER A 12 39.37 2.74 38.45
C SER A 12 38.77 1.59 37.65
N ALA A 13 37.55 1.19 38.00
CA ALA A 13 36.71 0.36 37.14
C ALA A 13 36.23 1.21 35.97
N ILE A 14 36.91 1.13 34.83
CA ILE A 14 36.38 1.64 33.56
C ILE A 14 35.39 0.60 33.06
N THR A 15 34.11 0.79 33.39
CA THR A 15 33.01 0.05 32.78
C THR A 15 32.83 0.60 31.37
N LEU A 16 33.46 -0.03 30.38
CA LEU A 16 33.13 0.16 28.97
C LEU A 16 31.71 -0.37 28.76
N PHE A 17 30.72 0.52 28.86
CA PHE A 17 29.42 0.31 28.25
C PHE A 17 29.66 0.29 26.73
N PHE A 18 29.91 -0.91 26.19
CA PHE A 18 29.59 -1.21 24.80
C PHE A 18 28.08 -1.04 24.69
N GLY A 19 27.65 0.17 24.34
CA GLY A 19 26.33 0.37 23.76
C GLY A 19 26.27 -0.55 22.55
N ALA A 20 25.52 -1.64 22.69
CA ALA A 20 25.04 -2.37 21.54
C ALA A 20 24.23 -1.35 20.74
N ALA A 21 24.86 -0.77 19.72
CA ALA A 21 24.13 -0.16 18.64
C ALA A 21 23.29 -1.30 18.07
N SER A 22 22.01 -1.32 18.44
CA SER A 22 21.01 -2.10 17.74
C SER A 22 21.04 -1.59 16.31
N ALA A 23 21.82 -2.27 15.47
CA ALA A 23 21.60 -2.28 14.05
C ALA A 23 20.25 -2.99 13.89
N GLU A 24 19.18 -2.24 14.04
CA GLU A 24 17.90 -2.60 13.44
C GLU A 24 18.17 -2.66 11.95
N ALA A 25 18.47 -3.87 11.49
CA ALA A 25 18.41 -4.20 10.09
C ALA A 25 16.98 -3.88 9.67
N GLU A 26 16.80 -2.73 9.03
CA GLU A 26 15.71 -2.49 8.10
C GLU A 26 15.87 -3.52 6.98
N ILE A 27 15.52 -4.77 7.25
CA ILE A 27 15.19 -5.72 6.21
C ILE A 27 14.02 -5.06 5.52
N SER A 28 14.30 -4.45 4.36
CA SER A 28 13.31 -3.68 3.63
C SER A 28 12.06 -4.55 3.47
N ALA A 29 10.86 -4.03 3.71
CA ALA A 29 9.63 -4.81 3.60
C ALA A 29 9.57 -5.59 2.27
N SER A 30 10.19 -5.08 1.20
CA SER A 30 10.38 -5.78 -0.07
C SER A 30 11.12 -7.12 0.01
N GLU A 31 12.14 -7.27 0.86
CA GLU A 31 12.86 -8.53 1.05
C GLU A 31 11.99 -9.58 1.77
N ILE A 32 11.21 -9.17 2.78
CA ILE A 32 10.33 -10.07 3.55
C ILE A 32 9.28 -10.74 2.65
N TRP A 33 8.69 -9.99 1.70
CA TRP A 33 7.66 -10.52 0.80
C TRP A 33 8.23 -11.35 -0.35
N SER A 34 9.53 -11.26 -0.63
CA SER A 34 10.16 -11.95 -1.76
C SER A 34 10.21 -13.48 -1.58
N GLU A 35 10.40 -13.96 -0.34
CA GLU A 35 10.43 -15.40 -0.01
C GLU A 35 9.03 -16.03 0.00
N CYS A 36 8.02 -15.22 0.31
CA CYS A 36 6.61 -15.58 0.43
C CYS A 36 5.90 -15.80 -0.90
N ARG A 37 6.26 -15.01 -1.91
CA ARG A 37 5.52 -14.92 -3.18
C ARG A 37 5.48 -16.23 -3.99
N PRO A 38 6.56 -17.03 -4.09
CA PRO A 38 6.55 -18.27 -4.88
C PRO A 38 5.59 -19.35 -4.35
N SER A 39 5.35 -19.37 -3.04
CA SER A 39 4.50 -20.39 -2.40
C SER A 39 3.05 -19.94 -2.20
N ALA A 40 2.75 -18.65 -2.41
CA ALA A 40 1.45 -18.03 -2.13
C ALA A 40 0.89 -18.33 -0.72
N SER A 41 1.77 -18.66 0.22
CA SER A 41 1.41 -19.08 1.58
C SER A 41 1.21 -17.92 2.54
N CYS A 42 1.74 -16.75 2.20
CA CYS A 42 1.70 -15.60 3.08
C CYS A 42 0.33 -14.93 3.09
N VAL A 43 -0.04 -14.45 4.27
CA VAL A 43 -1.26 -13.72 4.53
C VAL A 43 -0.83 -12.37 5.09
N ILE A 44 -1.44 -11.31 4.60
CA ILE A 44 -1.27 -9.99 5.20
C ILE A 44 -2.37 -9.80 6.25
N GLU A 45 -1.98 -9.38 7.45
CA GLU A 45 -2.93 -9.05 8.50
C GLU A 45 -3.76 -7.83 8.14
N TYR A 46 -5.01 -7.84 8.57
CA TYR A 46 -5.96 -6.74 8.43
C TYR A 46 -6.84 -6.70 9.67
N ASP A 47 -7.36 -5.51 9.97
CA ASP A 47 -8.12 -5.30 11.21
C ASP A 47 -9.61 -5.57 11.00
N HIS A 48 -10.11 -5.31 9.78
CA HIS A 48 -11.50 -5.53 9.39
C HIS A 48 -11.60 -5.67 7.86
N LEU A 49 -12.78 -6.08 7.39
CA LEU A 49 -13.10 -6.15 5.95
C LEU A 49 -13.92 -4.92 5.54
N SER A 50 -13.36 -4.10 4.64
CA SER A 50 -14.01 -2.87 4.18
C SER A 50 -15.25 -3.15 3.33
N THR A 51 -16.35 -2.45 3.63
CA THR A 51 -17.65 -2.56 2.92
C THR A 51 -18.18 -1.19 2.51
N GLN A 52 -19.11 -1.16 1.55
CA GLN A 52 -19.71 0.10 1.09
C GLN A 52 -20.49 0.82 2.19
N ASP A 53 -21.06 0.08 3.15
CA ASP A 53 -21.95 0.63 4.17
C ASP A 53 -21.17 1.29 5.31
N VAL A 54 -20.03 0.71 5.70
CA VAL A 54 -19.21 1.21 6.81
C VAL A 54 -18.12 2.16 6.30
N GLU A 55 -17.53 1.83 5.14
CA GLU A 55 -16.42 2.56 4.54
C GLU A 55 -16.69 2.83 3.05
N PRO A 56 -17.58 3.79 2.75
CA PRO A 56 -17.97 4.06 1.39
C PRO A 56 -16.78 4.51 0.54
N PHE A 57 -16.76 4.11 -0.73
CA PHE A 57 -15.69 4.51 -1.65
C PHE A 57 -15.55 6.03 -1.71
N LEU A 58 -14.33 6.52 -1.43
CA LEU A 58 -13.99 7.94 -1.45
C LEU A 58 -13.18 8.27 -2.71
N PHE A 59 -13.52 9.38 -3.35
CA PHE A 59 -12.70 9.99 -4.40
C PHE A 59 -12.26 11.38 -3.94
N LEU A 60 -10.95 11.55 -3.73
CA LEU A 60 -10.37 12.77 -3.16
C LEU A 60 -11.04 13.18 -1.83
N GLY A 61 -11.32 12.21 -0.98
CA GLY A 61 -11.93 12.45 0.34
C GLY A 61 -13.44 12.64 0.36
N ARG A 62 -14.12 12.54 -0.78
CA ARG A 62 -15.58 12.67 -0.86
C ARG A 62 -16.22 11.34 -1.20
N VAL A 63 -17.33 11.03 -0.53
CA VAL A 63 -18.13 9.84 -0.81
C VAL A 63 -18.61 9.87 -2.25
N VAL A 64 -18.42 8.76 -2.96
CA VAL A 64 -18.92 8.61 -4.33
C VAL A 64 -20.32 8.00 -4.30
N ASP A 65 -21.32 8.85 -4.14
CA ASP A 65 -22.75 8.55 -4.18
C ASP A 65 -23.42 9.15 -5.44
N SER A 66 -24.76 9.20 -5.50
CA SER A 66 -25.51 9.69 -6.65
C SER A 66 -25.22 11.15 -7.03
N ASP A 67 -24.80 11.96 -6.06
CA ASP A 67 -24.63 13.40 -6.22
C ASP A 67 -23.17 13.75 -6.54
N HIS A 68 -22.26 12.78 -6.38
CA HIS A 68 -20.85 12.96 -6.67
C HIS A 68 -20.58 13.06 -8.18
N PRO A 69 -19.73 13.99 -8.67
CA PRO A 69 -19.43 14.13 -10.10
C PRO A 69 -18.86 12.86 -10.75
N GLN A 70 -18.17 12.03 -9.97
CA GLN A 70 -17.61 10.75 -10.44
C GLN A 70 -18.59 9.57 -10.34
N TRP A 71 -19.83 9.77 -9.88
CA TRP A 71 -20.82 8.70 -9.73
C TRP A 71 -20.97 7.85 -10.98
N ARG A 72 -21.10 8.50 -12.14
CA ARG A 72 -21.31 7.80 -13.42
C ARG A 72 -20.15 6.86 -13.75
N LYS A 73 -18.92 7.22 -13.37
CA LYS A 73 -17.71 6.41 -13.56
C LYS A 73 -17.74 5.18 -12.65
N TYR A 74 -18.00 5.36 -11.35
CA TYR A 74 -17.84 4.30 -10.35
C TYR A 74 -19.09 3.49 -10.03
N ARG A 75 -20.31 3.96 -10.33
CA ARG A 75 -21.56 3.30 -9.92
C ARG A 75 -21.66 1.82 -10.28
N LYS A 76 -21.10 1.40 -11.42
CA LYS A 76 -21.09 -0.01 -11.83
C LYS A 76 -20.11 -0.82 -10.99
N ALA A 77 -18.93 -0.27 -10.73
CA ALA A 77 -17.93 -0.89 -9.86
C ALA A 77 -18.44 -1.01 -8.42
N ILE A 78 -19.04 0.06 -7.87
CA ILE A 78 -19.61 0.05 -6.50
C ILE A 78 -20.66 -1.05 -6.34
N ARG A 79 -21.53 -1.25 -7.34
CA ARG A 79 -22.53 -2.34 -7.31
C ARG A 79 -21.92 -3.73 -7.48
N LYS A 80 -20.89 -3.85 -8.33
CA LYS A 80 -20.22 -5.13 -8.60
C LYS A 80 -19.34 -5.57 -7.42
N PHE A 81 -18.75 -4.60 -6.72
CA PHE A 81 -17.77 -4.80 -5.66
C PHE A 81 -18.22 -4.11 -4.35
N PRO A 82 -19.30 -4.59 -3.71
CA PRO A 82 -19.85 -3.96 -2.51
C PRO A 82 -18.93 -4.09 -1.28
N ASP A 83 -18.04 -5.07 -1.26
CA ASP A 83 -17.14 -5.38 -0.15
C ASP A 83 -15.76 -5.84 -0.64
N VAL A 84 -14.79 -5.96 0.27
CA VAL A 84 -13.44 -6.41 -0.10
C VAL A 84 -13.41 -7.85 -0.60
N GLN A 85 -14.27 -8.75 -0.10
CA GLN A 85 -14.29 -10.16 -0.52
C GLN A 85 -14.64 -10.29 -2.00
N SER A 86 -15.59 -9.50 -2.49
CA SER A 86 -15.99 -9.46 -3.90
C SER A 86 -14.87 -9.02 -4.85
N CYS A 87 -13.81 -8.40 -4.33
CA CYS A 87 -12.61 -8.01 -5.08
C CYS A 87 -11.55 -9.11 -5.17
N LEU A 88 -11.68 -10.19 -4.41
CA LEU A 88 -10.67 -11.25 -4.34
C LEU A 88 -10.95 -12.37 -5.34
N ALA A 89 -9.93 -13.20 -5.57
CA ALA A 89 -10.06 -14.44 -6.33
C ALA A 89 -11.19 -15.31 -5.76
N LYS A 90 -11.87 -16.07 -6.64
CA LYS A 90 -13.11 -16.80 -6.34
C LYS A 90 -13.02 -17.69 -5.09
N GLU A 91 -11.85 -18.30 -4.87
CA GLU A 91 -11.57 -19.18 -3.74
C GLU A 91 -11.47 -18.45 -2.39
N GLU A 92 -11.22 -17.14 -2.39
CA GLU A 92 -11.13 -16.33 -1.16
C GLU A 92 -12.45 -15.66 -0.79
N GLN A 93 -13.37 -15.45 -1.75
CA GLN A 93 -14.58 -14.64 -1.56
C GLN A 93 -15.53 -15.16 -0.47
N LYS A 94 -15.46 -16.45 -0.14
CA LYS A 94 -16.36 -17.10 0.84
C LYS A 94 -15.65 -17.48 2.14
N LYS A 95 -14.36 -17.16 2.28
CA LYS A 95 -13.62 -17.49 3.49
C LYS A 95 -13.95 -16.48 4.59
N GLU A 96 -14.02 -16.98 5.82
CA GLU A 96 -14.15 -16.15 7.01
C GLU A 96 -12.94 -15.22 7.17
N ASN A 97 -11.74 -15.75 6.91
CA ASN A 97 -10.48 -15.00 6.93
C ASN A 97 -9.83 -15.05 5.53
N PRO A 98 -10.29 -14.24 4.57
CA PRO A 98 -9.74 -14.24 3.21
C PRO A 98 -8.29 -13.72 3.17
N ASN A 99 -7.51 -14.18 2.18
CA ASN A 99 -6.19 -13.61 1.91
C ASN A 99 -6.28 -12.38 0.98
N LEU A 100 -6.06 -11.18 1.53
CA LEU A 100 -6.12 -9.92 0.78
C LEU A 100 -5.00 -9.75 -0.26
N LEU A 101 -3.99 -10.62 -0.25
CA LEU A 101 -2.96 -10.67 -1.28
C LEU A 101 -3.48 -11.28 -2.60
N LYS A 102 -4.62 -11.97 -2.59
CA LYS A 102 -5.21 -12.59 -3.79
C LYS A 102 -6.30 -11.73 -4.41
N LEU A 103 -5.94 -10.51 -4.79
CA LEU A 103 -6.81 -9.62 -5.56
C LEU A 103 -7.14 -10.22 -6.94
N ASP A 104 -8.41 -10.19 -7.33
CA ASP A 104 -8.86 -10.57 -8.68
C ASP A 104 -8.57 -9.43 -9.67
N TRP A 105 -7.32 -9.38 -10.13
CA TRP A 105 -6.85 -8.39 -11.11
C TRP A 105 -7.63 -8.47 -12.44
N GLU A 106 -8.00 -9.67 -12.88
CA GLU A 106 -8.73 -9.89 -14.14
C GLU A 106 -10.19 -9.43 -14.03
N GLY A 107 -10.88 -9.83 -12.96
CA GLY A 107 -12.29 -9.50 -12.75
C GLY A 107 -12.53 -8.03 -12.41
N GLY A 108 -11.55 -7.37 -11.76
CA GLY A 108 -11.55 -5.92 -11.50
C GLY A 108 -11.26 -5.08 -12.74
N GLY A 109 -10.43 -5.60 -13.66
CA GLY A 109 -9.93 -4.92 -14.86
C GLY A 109 -9.13 -3.64 -14.56
N TYR A 110 -8.48 -3.03 -15.54
CA TYR A 110 -7.60 -1.84 -15.34
C TYR A 110 -8.34 -0.50 -15.19
N SER A 111 -9.53 -0.50 -14.60
CA SER A 111 -10.47 0.63 -14.63
C SER A 111 -10.97 1.04 -13.23
N SER A 112 -12.16 1.66 -13.16
CA SER A 112 -12.82 2.01 -11.90
C SER A 112 -13.03 0.82 -10.95
N GLY A 113 -13.08 -0.41 -11.49
CA GLY A 113 -13.20 -1.64 -10.69
C GLY A 113 -11.97 -1.86 -9.81
N VAL A 114 -10.78 -1.90 -10.41
CA VAL A 114 -9.53 -2.07 -9.65
C VAL A 114 -9.24 -0.89 -8.74
N GLU A 115 -9.54 0.35 -9.12
CA GLU A 115 -9.41 1.52 -8.23
C GLU A 115 -10.22 1.33 -6.94
N LEU A 116 -11.47 0.89 -7.06
CA LEU A 116 -12.34 0.62 -5.92
C LEU A 116 -11.82 -0.56 -5.09
N CYS A 117 -11.39 -1.65 -5.74
CA CYS A 117 -10.87 -2.82 -5.03
C CYS A 117 -9.57 -2.53 -4.27
N ILE A 118 -8.65 -1.79 -4.89
CA ILE A 118 -7.45 -1.29 -4.22
C ILE A 118 -7.83 -0.43 -3.01
N TYR A 119 -8.80 0.47 -3.16
CA TYR A 119 -9.29 1.29 -2.05
C TYR A 119 -9.77 0.42 -0.89
N ARG A 120 -10.67 -0.54 -1.14
CA ARG A 120 -11.22 -1.42 -0.09
C ARG A 120 -10.16 -2.26 0.61
N ILE A 121 -9.24 -2.84 -0.16
CA ILE A 121 -8.13 -3.60 0.42
C ILE A 121 -7.29 -2.66 1.30
N SER A 122 -6.92 -1.49 0.79
CA SER A 122 -6.08 -0.56 1.54
C SER A 122 -6.77 -0.05 2.82
N ARG A 123 -8.09 0.13 2.80
CA ARG A 123 -8.91 0.46 3.99
C ARG A 123 -8.91 -0.66 5.04
N SER A 124 -8.92 -1.91 4.58
CA SER A 124 -8.90 -3.10 5.46
C SER A 124 -7.55 -3.26 6.18
N LEU A 125 -6.45 -2.82 5.54
CA LEU A 125 -5.09 -2.93 6.09
C LEU A 125 -4.78 -1.91 7.21
N VAL A 126 -5.52 -0.80 7.26
CA VAL A 126 -5.46 0.30 8.24
C VAL A 126 -4.13 1.08 8.29
N THR A 127 -2.99 0.40 8.39
CA THR A 127 -1.68 1.04 8.51
C THR A 127 -1.00 1.24 7.17
N LEU A 128 -0.23 2.31 7.08
CA LEU A 128 0.53 2.65 5.90
C LEU A 128 1.56 1.56 5.53
N ASP A 129 2.22 0.97 6.53
CA ASP A 129 3.24 -0.06 6.30
C ASP A 129 2.65 -1.34 5.71
N ARG A 130 1.44 -1.73 6.14
CA ARG A 130 0.72 -2.86 5.56
C ARG A 130 0.27 -2.54 4.13
N VAL A 131 -0.17 -1.32 3.85
CA VAL A 131 -0.50 -0.89 2.48
C VAL A 131 0.73 -0.96 1.57
N GLN A 132 1.88 -0.43 2.00
CA GLN A 132 3.12 -0.49 1.22
C GLN A 132 3.64 -1.93 1.04
N SER A 133 3.47 -2.77 2.06
CA SER A 133 3.74 -4.21 2.02
C SER A 133 2.87 -4.91 0.99
N TRP A 134 1.57 -4.63 0.97
CA TRP A 134 0.64 -5.15 -0.03
C TRP A 134 1.04 -4.73 -1.45
N MET A 135 1.40 -3.46 -1.64
CA MET A 135 1.88 -2.96 -2.94
C MET A 135 3.16 -3.68 -3.37
N SER A 136 4.11 -3.85 -2.45
CA SER A 136 5.38 -4.55 -2.72
C SER A 136 5.14 -6.03 -3.05
N TYR A 137 4.22 -6.71 -2.36
CA TYR A 137 3.83 -8.09 -2.69
C TYR A 137 3.37 -8.20 -4.14
N HIS A 138 2.61 -7.21 -4.62
CA HIS A 138 2.15 -7.13 -6.02
C HIS A 138 3.18 -6.55 -6.99
N ASP A 139 4.48 -6.52 -6.67
CA ASP A 139 5.58 -6.05 -7.53
C ASP A 139 5.58 -4.55 -7.86
N PHE A 140 4.78 -3.75 -7.16
CA PHE A 140 4.87 -2.30 -7.32
C PHE A 140 6.19 -1.80 -6.75
N ARG A 141 6.90 -0.98 -7.52
CA ARG A 141 7.98 -0.15 -7.00
C ARG A 141 7.36 0.97 -6.20
N VAL A 142 7.39 0.85 -4.87
CA VAL A 142 6.78 1.81 -3.95
C VAL A 142 7.67 3.05 -3.82
N VAL A 143 7.08 4.23 -4.04
CA VAL A 143 7.76 5.53 -3.92
C VAL A 143 7.73 6.04 -2.46
N GLY A 144 6.91 5.43 -1.61
CA GLY A 144 6.70 5.79 -0.21
C GLY A 144 5.61 6.85 -0.04
N TYR A 145 5.45 7.32 1.20
CA TYR A 145 4.53 8.43 1.52
C TYR A 145 5.15 9.78 1.15
N SER A 146 4.37 10.59 0.43
CA SER A 146 4.72 11.97 0.10
C SER A 146 3.60 12.91 0.50
N ARG A 147 3.89 13.85 1.39
CA ARG A 147 2.98 14.94 1.72
C ARG A 147 3.10 16.05 0.67
N TYR A 148 1.99 16.46 0.07
CA TYR A 148 1.96 17.56 -0.91
C TYR A 148 1.24 18.82 -0.39
N ARG A 149 0.62 18.74 0.79
CA ARG A 149 0.11 19.91 1.53
C ARG A 149 1.15 20.39 2.54
N SER A 150 1.14 21.68 2.85
CA SER A 150 2.01 22.23 3.89
C SER A 150 1.66 21.64 5.27
N GLU A 151 2.61 21.72 6.20
CA GLU A 151 2.39 21.31 7.60
C GLU A 151 1.32 22.18 8.27
N ASN A 152 1.25 23.47 7.90
CA ASN A 152 0.26 24.41 8.39
C ASN A 152 -1.11 24.30 7.69
N PHE A 153 -1.31 23.29 6.83
CA PHE A 153 -2.58 23.09 6.15
C PHE A 153 -3.64 22.62 7.15
N VAL A 154 -4.65 23.45 7.39
CA VAL A 154 -5.81 23.06 8.20
C VAL A 154 -6.80 22.34 7.31
N SER A 155 -6.92 21.03 7.51
CA SER A 155 -7.93 20.24 6.81
C SER A 155 -9.33 20.68 7.21
N THR A 156 -10.22 20.82 6.23
CA THR A 156 -11.64 21.12 6.48
C THR A 156 -12.45 19.88 6.87
N GLY A 157 -11.84 18.69 6.90
CA GLY A 157 -12.49 17.44 7.29
C GLY A 157 -11.56 16.22 7.24
N THR A 158 -11.83 15.22 8.09
CA THR A 158 -10.96 14.04 8.30
C THR A 158 -10.62 13.25 7.04
N ASN A 159 -11.46 13.33 6.01
CA ASN A 159 -11.27 12.59 4.77
C ASN A 159 -10.46 13.34 3.70
N GLN A 160 -10.05 14.59 3.93
CA GLN A 160 -9.31 15.34 2.92
C GLN A 160 -7.89 14.79 2.75
N PRO A 161 -7.45 14.47 1.51
CA PRO A 161 -6.09 13.97 1.31
C PRO A 161 -5.07 15.12 1.47
N VAL A 162 -4.03 14.85 2.26
CA VAL A 162 -2.91 15.76 2.55
C VAL A 162 -1.59 15.26 1.98
N GLY A 163 -1.52 13.95 1.72
CA GLY A 163 -0.42 13.28 1.06
C GLY A 163 -0.92 12.16 0.16
N ASN A 164 0.03 11.45 -0.41
CA ASN A 164 -0.23 10.24 -1.16
C ASN A 164 0.82 9.18 -0.88
N VAL A 165 0.48 7.95 -1.25
CA VAL A 165 1.42 6.85 -1.40
C VAL A 165 1.24 6.34 -2.80
N SER A 166 2.35 6.11 -3.50
CA SER A 166 2.29 5.65 -4.88
C SER A 166 3.25 4.52 -5.13
N GLY A 167 2.91 3.73 -6.14
CA GLY A 167 3.79 2.69 -6.64
C GLY A 167 3.44 2.39 -8.08
N TYR A 168 4.40 1.85 -8.80
CA TYR A 168 4.24 1.59 -10.23
C TYR A 168 4.87 0.27 -10.64
N TRP A 169 4.30 -0.32 -11.69
CA TRP A 169 4.94 -1.33 -12.50
C TRP A 169 5.71 -0.67 -13.64
N THR A 170 6.85 -1.26 -13.97
CA THR A 170 7.50 -1.00 -15.26
C THR A 170 6.63 -1.53 -16.40
N VAL A 171 6.85 -1.05 -17.63
CA VAL A 171 6.17 -1.57 -18.83
C VAL A 171 6.30 -3.09 -18.92
N GLN A 172 7.49 -3.62 -18.62
CA GLN A 172 7.75 -5.05 -18.70
C GLN A 172 6.90 -5.84 -17.69
N GLN A 173 6.87 -5.41 -16.43
CA GLN A 173 6.04 -6.04 -15.39
C GLN A 173 4.54 -5.99 -15.75
N TYR A 174 4.09 -4.86 -16.31
CA TYR A 174 2.71 -4.73 -16.79
C TYR A 174 2.40 -5.72 -17.92
N ARG A 175 3.30 -5.90 -18.90
CA ARG A 175 3.13 -6.84 -20.03
C ARG A 175 3.11 -8.29 -19.59
N GLU A 176 3.97 -8.69 -18.66
CA GLU A 176 4.01 -10.06 -18.12
C GLU A 176 2.67 -10.43 -17.44
N ARG A 177 2.02 -9.45 -16.81
CA ARG A 177 0.71 -9.61 -16.18
C ARG A 177 -0.46 -9.41 -17.14
N ASN A 178 -0.24 -8.79 -18.30
CA ASN A 178 -1.26 -8.49 -19.31
C ASN A 178 -0.80 -8.85 -20.73
N PRO A 179 -0.67 -10.15 -21.05
CA PRO A 179 -0.36 -10.57 -22.40
C PRO A 179 -1.57 -10.33 -23.32
N THR A 180 -1.73 -9.11 -23.83
CA THR A 180 -2.75 -8.81 -24.85
C THR A 180 -2.22 -9.18 -26.23
N LEU A 181 -3.08 -9.80 -27.05
CA LEU A 181 -2.76 -10.15 -28.45
C LEU A 181 -2.39 -8.90 -29.27
N LEU A 182 -2.98 -7.74 -28.97
CA LEU A 182 -2.71 -6.48 -29.66
C LEU A 182 -1.24 -6.05 -29.56
N TRP A 183 -0.62 -6.16 -28.37
CA TRP A 183 0.81 -5.87 -28.23
C TRP A 183 1.68 -6.84 -29.05
N ARG A 184 1.29 -8.13 -29.06
CA ARG A 184 2.02 -9.19 -29.77
C ARG A 184 2.03 -8.99 -31.30
N PHE A 185 1.05 -8.28 -31.85
CA PHE A 185 0.92 -8.07 -33.30
C PHE A 185 1.32 -6.68 -33.80
N PHE A 186 1.21 -5.64 -32.97
CA PHE A 186 1.38 -4.27 -33.45
C PHE A 186 2.59 -3.52 -32.88
N GLU A 187 3.30 -4.05 -31.87
CA GLU A 187 4.44 -3.37 -31.20
C GLU A 187 4.17 -1.91 -30.77
N PHE A 188 2.90 -1.49 -30.77
CA PHE A 188 2.48 -0.14 -30.43
C PHE A 188 2.16 -0.10 -28.94
N ASP A 189 3.14 0.33 -28.15
CA ASP A 189 2.90 0.66 -26.75
C ASP A 189 2.46 2.11 -26.61
N LEU A 190 1.17 2.27 -26.36
CA LEU A 190 0.63 3.52 -25.90
C LEU A 190 0.94 3.74 -24.42
N ILE A 191 1.20 2.73 -23.58
CA ILE A 191 1.32 2.87 -22.11
C ILE A 191 2.79 2.83 -21.64
N TYR A 192 3.22 3.82 -20.86
CA TYR A 192 4.57 3.91 -20.29
C TYR A 192 4.74 3.27 -18.90
N SER A 193 3.68 3.20 -18.12
CA SER A 193 3.70 2.58 -16.80
C SER A 193 2.27 2.31 -16.34
N TYR A 194 2.15 1.43 -15.34
CA TYR A 194 0.92 1.24 -14.60
C TYR A 194 1.17 1.68 -13.16
N GLY A 195 0.57 2.80 -12.76
CA GLY A 195 0.72 3.40 -11.44
C GLY A 195 -0.53 3.27 -10.60
N ILE A 196 -0.35 3.12 -9.29
CA ILE A 196 -1.39 3.27 -8.28
C ILE A 196 -1.02 4.48 -7.42
N VAL A 197 -1.99 5.34 -7.15
CA VAL A 197 -1.88 6.47 -6.24
C VAL A 197 -2.99 6.38 -5.20
N LEU A 198 -2.61 6.32 -3.93
CA LEU A 198 -3.52 6.31 -2.79
C LEU A 198 -3.47 7.67 -2.12
N GLY A 199 -4.62 8.34 -2.00
CA GLY A 199 -4.73 9.58 -1.23
C GLY A 199 -4.74 9.27 0.26
N ILE A 200 -3.92 9.97 1.04
CA ILE A 200 -3.76 9.75 2.48
C ILE A 200 -4.21 11.01 3.24
N SER A 201 -5.07 10.82 4.23
CA SER A 201 -5.53 11.87 5.15
C SER A 201 -4.50 12.22 6.23
N GLU A 202 -4.79 13.23 7.04
CA GLU A 202 -3.95 13.61 8.18
C GLU A 202 -3.82 12.48 9.22
N GLU A 203 -4.85 11.65 9.36
CA GLU A 203 -4.88 10.48 10.24
C GLU A 203 -4.22 9.22 9.61
N PHE A 204 -3.45 9.40 8.54
CA PHE A 204 -2.82 8.32 7.77
C PHE A 204 -3.77 7.28 7.17
N LYS A 205 -5.07 7.60 7.12
CA LYS A 205 -6.07 6.73 6.48
C LYS A 205 -6.11 6.95 4.97
N VAL A 206 -6.33 5.87 4.22
CA VAL A 206 -6.58 5.94 2.77
C VAL A 206 -7.97 6.55 2.52
N VAL A 207 -8.00 7.60 1.70
CA VAL A 207 -9.20 8.40 1.39
C VAL A 207 -9.46 8.55 -0.11
N GLY A 208 -8.81 7.69 -0.88
CA GLY A 208 -9.07 7.49 -2.30
C GLY A 208 -7.98 6.66 -2.94
N ALA A 209 -8.32 6.04 -4.07
CA ALA A 209 -7.38 5.31 -4.90
C ALA A 209 -7.60 5.70 -6.36
N HIS A 210 -6.49 5.82 -7.09
CA HIS A 210 -6.50 6.13 -8.51
C HIS A 210 -5.43 5.32 -9.22
N VAL A 211 -5.75 4.88 -10.43
CA VAL A 211 -4.81 4.20 -11.32
C VAL A 211 -4.41 5.14 -12.43
N THR A 212 -3.10 5.26 -12.64
CA THR A 212 -2.51 6.08 -13.69
C THR A 212 -1.87 5.20 -14.75
N MET A 213 -2.17 5.47 -16.01
CA MET A 213 -1.58 4.80 -17.17
C MET A 213 -1.15 5.87 -18.17
N PRO A 214 -0.01 6.55 -17.92
CA PRO A 214 0.46 7.59 -18.83
C PRO A 214 0.64 7.00 -20.24
N THR A 215 0.07 7.68 -21.23
CA THR A 215 0.20 7.29 -22.63
C THR A 215 1.07 8.23 -23.47
N LYS A 216 1.61 7.71 -24.57
CA LYS A 216 2.23 8.52 -25.64
C LYS A 216 1.24 9.51 -26.28
#